data_AF-A0AAV6TNQ9-F1
#
_entry.id   AF-A0AAV6TNQ9-F1
#
_cell.length_a   1.000
_cell.length_b   1.000
_cell.length_c   1.000
_cell.angle_alpha   90.00
_cell.angle_beta   90.00
_cell.angle_gamma   90.00
#
_symmetry.space_group_name_H-M   'P 1'
#
loop_
_entity.id
_entity.type
_entity.pdbx_description
1 polymer ?
#
loop_
_entity_poly.entity_id
_entity_poly.type
_entity_poly.pdbx_seq_one_letter_code
_entity_poly.pdbx_strand_id
1 'polypeptide(L)'
;MNLIDYEFSDADEELDMDEEAIAENHKNMTEEELQKLKEEAITLKNSGNESFEKGDFKEAITFYTKAMNTCPLIYQSDRSILYTNRAASWISIDKKEEAILDCNKAIELNPEYLKAILEEKQAELSRGRAQIHCTMDSLEKFKKFFFA
;
A
#
# COMPACT_ATOMS: atom_id res chain seq x y z
N MET A 1 32.81 12.66 -15.55
CA MET A 1 32.59 12.30 -14.13
C MET A 1 31.17 11.78 -14.08
N ASN A 2 31.04 10.48 -13.86
CA ASN A 2 29.98 9.64 -14.42
C ASN A 2 28.58 10.08 -14.03
N LEU A 3 27.74 10.29 -15.05
CA LEU A 3 26.30 10.11 -14.92
C LEU A 3 26.10 8.67 -14.46
N ILE A 4 25.43 8.50 -13.32
CA ILE A 4 25.00 7.18 -12.89
C ILE A 4 23.84 6.86 -13.82
N ASP A 5 24.13 6.02 -14.80
CA ASP A 5 23.15 5.35 -15.63
C ASP A 5 22.19 4.62 -14.69
N TYR A 6 21.00 5.21 -14.53
CA TYR A 6 19.85 4.59 -13.91
C TYR A 6 19.40 3.51 -14.88
N GLU A 7 20.02 2.33 -14.78
CA GLU A 7 19.58 1.12 -15.47
C GLU A 7 18.18 0.78 -14.96
N PHE A 8 17.19 1.29 -15.69
CA PHE A 8 15.83 0.78 -15.74
C PHE A 8 15.95 -0.70 -16.14
N SER A 9 15.89 -1.61 -15.18
CA SER A 9 15.82 -3.03 -15.49
C SER A 9 14.42 -3.33 -16.02
N ASP A 10 14.33 -3.69 -17.30
CA ASP A 10 13.16 -3.98 -18.12
C ASP A 10 12.26 -5.15 -17.64
N ALA A 11 11.72 -5.10 -16.43
CA ALA A 11 10.66 -6.01 -16.01
C ALA A 11 9.79 -5.39 -14.92
N ASP A 12 8.50 -5.23 -15.21
CA ASP A 12 7.41 -4.74 -14.35
C ASP A 12 7.08 -3.23 -14.45
N GLU A 13 7.26 -2.60 -15.62
CA GLU A 13 6.48 -1.41 -16.00
C GLU A 13 5.01 -1.80 -16.24
N GLU A 14 4.08 -0.97 -15.75
CA GLU A 14 2.60 -1.12 -15.74
C GLU A 14 2.04 -2.14 -14.74
N LEU A 15 1.80 -1.69 -13.50
CA LEU A 15 1.00 -2.46 -12.54
C LEU A 15 -0.29 -1.72 -12.13
N ASP A 16 -0.27 -0.41 -11.97
CA ASP A 16 -1.47 0.35 -11.62
C ASP A 16 -2.23 0.80 -12.88
N MET A 17 -3.51 0.43 -12.96
CA MET A 17 -4.40 1.03 -13.96
C MET A 17 -4.57 2.52 -13.65
N ASP A 18 -4.54 3.36 -14.70
CA ASP A 18 -4.79 4.79 -14.55
C ASP A 18 -6.08 5.04 -13.77
N GLU A 19 -6.01 5.86 -12.70
CA GLU A 19 -7.16 6.17 -11.86
C GLU A 19 -8.32 6.75 -12.70
N GLU A 20 -8.02 7.44 -13.80
CA GLU A 20 -9.02 7.95 -14.75
C GLU A 20 -9.77 6.82 -15.48
N ALA A 21 -9.10 5.75 -15.90
CA ALA A 21 -9.73 4.57 -16.50
C ALA A 21 -10.60 3.80 -15.48
N ILE A 22 -10.15 3.71 -14.23
CA ILE A 22 -10.95 3.15 -13.12
C ILE A 22 -12.19 4.02 -12.89
N ALA A 23 -12.06 5.35 -12.91
CA ALA A 23 -13.17 6.28 -12.74
C ALA A 23 -14.20 6.18 -13.87
N GLU A 24 -13.75 6.08 -15.14
CA GLU A 24 -14.64 5.92 -16.28
C GLU A 24 -15.46 4.64 -16.22
N ASN A 25 -14.82 3.51 -15.88
CA ASN A 25 -15.50 2.22 -15.73
C ASN A 25 -16.57 2.25 -14.63
N HIS A 26 -16.30 2.96 -13.53
CA HIS A 26 -17.21 3.01 -12.38
C HIS A 26 -18.30 4.09 -12.49
N LYS A 27 -18.19 5.03 -13.43
CA LYS A 27 -19.05 6.22 -13.53
C LYS A 27 -20.54 5.92 -13.70
N ASN A 28 -20.88 4.79 -14.31
CA ASN A 28 -22.26 4.39 -14.60
C ASN A 28 -22.70 3.13 -13.84
N MET A 29 -21.91 2.66 -12.88
CA MET A 29 -22.24 1.47 -12.09
C MET A 29 -23.22 1.82 -10.97
N THR A 30 -24.12 0.89 -10.69
CA THR A 30 -25.02 0.96 -9.54
C THR A 30 -24.25 0.73 -8.24
N GLU A 31 -24.82 1.18 -7.11
CA GLU A 31 -24.23 0.95 -5.78
C GLU A 31 -24.00 -0.54 -5.50
N GLU A 32 -24.92 -1.40 -5.95
CA GLU A 32 -24.80 -2.86 -5.80
C GLU A 32 -23.59 -3.43 -6.57
N GLU A 33 -23.32 -2.93 -7.76
CA GLU A 33 -22.17 -3.35 -8.56
C GLU A 33 -20.84 -2.83 -7.98
N LEU A 34 -20.83 -1.59 -7.48
CA LEU A 34 -19.67 -1.02 -6.79
C LEU A 34 -19.35 -1.79 -5.50
N GLN A 35 -20.38 -2.17 -4.76
CA GLN A 35 -20.23 -2.99 -3.55
C GLN A 35 -19.68 -4.38 -3.88
N LYS A 36 -20.13 -4.99 -4.99
CA LYS A 36 -19.58 -6.27 -5.46
C LYS A 36 -18.10 -6.16 -5.84
N LEU A 37 -17.70 -5.10 -6.54
CA LEU A 37 -16.29 -4.83 -6.85
C LEU A 37 -15.45 -4.63 -5.58
N LYS A 38 -16.00 -3.96 -4.56
CA LYS A 38 -15.35 -3.85 -3.26
C LYS A 38 -15.14 -5.22 -2.61
N GLU A 39 -16.12 -6.11 -2.64
CA GLU A 39 -15.99 -7.47 -2.09
C GLU A 39 -14.95 -8.29 -2.85
N GLU A 40 -14.87 -8.13 -4.17
CA GLU A 40 -13.84 -8.75 -5.00
C GLU A 40 -12.45 -8.22 -4.65
N ALA A 41 -12.30 -6.90 -4.49
CA ALA A 41 -11.07 -6.27 -4.04
C ALA A 41 -10.64 -6.75 -2.65
N ILE A 42 -11.57 -6.96 -1.71
CA ILE A 42 -11.29 -7.53 -0.39
C ILE A 42 -10.76 -8.96 -0.51
N THR A 43 -11.32 -9.77 -1.41
CA THR A 43 -10.88 -11.14 -1.66
C THR A 43 -9.46 -11.18 -2.23
N LEU A 44 -9.16 -10.29 -3.18
CA LEU A 44 -7.82 -10.11 -3.74
C LEU A 44 -6.82 -9.62 -2.68
N LYS A 45 -7.22 -8.67 -1.83
CA LYS A 45 -6.41 -8.23 -0.68
C LYS A 45 -6.07 -9.39 0.24
N ASN A 46 -7.05 -10.22 0.60
CA ASN A 46 -6.80 -11.37 1.47
C ASN A 46 -5.83 -12.36 0.83
N SER A 47 -5.91 -12.58 -0.49
CA SER A 47 -4.93 -13.39 -1.23
C SER A 47 -3.52 -12.78 -1.19
N GLY A 48 -3.43 -11.45 -1.26
CA GLY A 48 -2.17 -10.71 -1.06
C GLY A 48 -1.62 -10.87 0.35
N ASN A 49 -2.47 -10.81 1.38
CA ASN A 49 -2.09 -11.04 2.77
C ASN A 49 -1.55 -12.46 2.98
N GLU A 50 -2.23 -13.48 2.44
CA GLU A 50 -1.76 -14.87 2.51
C GLU A 50 -0.40 -15.05 1.84
N SER A 51 -0.17 -14.41 0.70
CA SER A 51 1.12 -14.44 -0.01
C SER A 51 2.19 -13.72 0.80
N PHE A 52 1.84 -12.60 1.43
CA PHE A 52 2.73 -11.87 2.31
C PHE A 52 3.17 -12.72 3.51
N GLU A 53 2.23 -13.38 4.18
CA GLU A 53 2.50 -14.25 5.33
C GLU A 53 3.41 -15.43 4.97
N LYS A 54 3.33 -15.93 3.73
CA LYS A 54 4.24 -16.96 3.20
C LYS A 54 5.64 -16.43 2.87
N GLY A 55 5.82 -15.11 2.84
CA GLY A 55 7.05 -14.44 2.43
C GLY A 55 7.16 -14.21 0.93
N ASP A 56 6.10 -14.51 0.16
CA ASP A 56 6.03 -14.34 -1.29
C ASP A 56 5.65 -12.89 -1.63
N PHE A 57 6.53 -11.94 -1.25
CA PHE A 57 6.25 -10.50 -1.31
C PHE A 57 5.95 -9.98 -2.71
N LYS A 58 6.58 -10.54 -3.75
CA LYS A 58 6.30 -10.16 -5.15
C LYS A 58 4.88 -10.52 -5.56
N GLU A 59 4.42 -11.71 -5.16
CA GLU A 59 3.05 -12.16 -5.43
C GLU A 59 2.04 -11.35 -4.61
N ALA A 60 2.38 -11.03 -3.36
CA ALA A 60 1.59 -10.11 -2.53
C ALA A 60 1.39 -8.74 -3.21
N ILE A 61 2.46 -8.16 -3.76
CA ILE A 61 2.40 -6.91 -4.54
C ILE A 61 1.42 -7.06 -5.70
N THR A 62 1.54 -8.12 -6.49
CA THR A 62 0.63 -8.37 -7.62
C THR A 62 -0.83 -8.44 -7.19
N PHE A 63 -1.14 -9.12 -6.08
CA PHE A 63 -2.50 -9.21 -5.57
C PHE A 63 -3.03 -7.88 -5.04
N TYR A 64 -2.22 -7.11 -4.32
CA TYR A 64 -2.63 -5.77 -3.86
C TYR A 64 -2.88 -4.81 -5.01
N THR A 65 -2.02 -4.84 -6.03
CA THR A 65 -2.21 -4.08 -7.27
C THR A 65 -3.53 -4.45 -7.94
N LYS A 66 -3.81 -5.75 -8.11
CA LYS A 66 -5.10 -6.21 -8.67
C LYS A 66 -6.27 -5.71 -7.82
N ALA A 67 -6.17 -5.82 -6.49
CA ALA A 67 -7.19 -5.31 -5.59
C ALA A 67 -7.42 -3.80 -5.77
N MET A 68 -6.37 -3.00 -5.99
CA MET A 68 -6.48 -1.56 -6.26
C MET A 68 -7.12 -1.28 -7.62
N ASN A 69 -6.83 -2.08 -8.64
CA ASN A 69 -7.43 -1.93 -9.95
C ASN A 69 -8.94 -2.27 -9.93
N THR A 70 -9.35 -3.22 -9.07
CA THR A 70 -10.76 -3.59 -8.89
C THR A 70 -11.52 -2.65 -7.94
N CYS A 71 -10.85 -2.11 -6.90
CA CYS A 71 -11.51 -1.34 -5.86
C CYS A 71 -12.03 0.01 -6.38
N PRO A 72 -13.33 0.32 -6.23
CA PRO A 72 -13.83 1.63 -6.62
C PRO A 72 -13.17 2.80 -5.90
N LEU A 73 -12.91 3.90 -6.64
CA LEU A 73 -12.25 5.10 -6.12
C LEU A 73 -13.02 5.77 -4.98
N ILE A 74 -14.33 5.56 -4.91
CA ILE A 74 -15.17 6.08 -3.82
C ILE A 74 -14.78 5.48 -2.45
N TYR A 75 -14.19 4.29 -2.42
CA TYR A 75 -13.78 3.60 -1.19
C TYR A 75 -12.35 3.95 -0.81
N GLN A 76 -12.10 5.24 -0.56
CA GLN A 76 -10.76 5.78 -0.29
C GLN A 76 -10.09 5.11 0.92
N SER A 77 -10.85 4.78 1.96
CA SER A 77 -10.34 4.07 3.14
C SER A 77 -9.82 2.67 2.81
N ASP A 78 -10.57 1.90 2.00
CA ASP A 78 -10.15 0.57 1.58
C ASP A 78 -8.90 0.66 0.69
N ARG A 79 -8.86 1.63 -0.25
CA ARG A 79 -7.68 1.87 -1.10
C ARG A 79 -6.44 2.27 -0.30
N SER A 80 -6.59 3.13 0.71
CA SER A 80 -5.48 3.52 1.60
C SER A 80 -4.83 2.31 2.29
N ILE A 81 -5.64 1.32 2.70
CA ILE A 81 -5.14 0.07 3.27
C ILE A 81 -4.37 -0.74 2.23
N LEU A 82 -4.85 -0.82 0.99
CA LEU A 82 -4.17 -1.55 -0.09
C LEU A 82 -2.79 -0.96 -0.39
N TYR A 83 -2.69 0.37 -0.49
CA TYR A 83 -1.39 1.06 -0.64
C TYR A 83 -0.46 0.78 0.54
N THR A 84 -0.97 0.80 1.78
CA THR A 84 -0.17 0.49 2.98
C THR A 84 0.37 -0.95 2.95
N ASN A 85 -0.45 -1.92 2.55
CA ASN A 85 -0.05 -3.32 2.47
C ASN A 85 0.94 -3.58 1.33
N ARG A 86 0.76 -2.91 0.18
CA ARG A 86 1.72 -2.98 -0.92
C ARG A 86 3.05 -2.33 -0.55
N ALA A 87 3.03 -1.18 0.12
CA ALA A 87 4.24 -0.55 0.67
C ALA A 87 5.01 -1.50 1.60
N ALA A 88 4.32 -2.23 2.49
CA ALA A 88 4.95 -3.23 3.35
C ALA A 88 5.67 -4.33 2.56
N SER A 89 5.09 -4.73 1.42
CA SER A 89 5.64 -5.75 0.53
C SER A 89 6.87 -5.23 -0.21
N TRP A 90 6.83 -3.99 -0.72
CA TRP A 90 7.98 -3.30 -1.31
C TRP A 90 9.15 -3.17 -0.33
N ILE A 91 8.86 -2.75 0.91
CA ILE A 91 9.83 -2.69 2.02
C ILE A 91 10.47 -4.06 2.29
N SER A 92 9.71 -5.15 2.12
CA SER A 92 10.18 -6.52 2.34
C SER A 92 11.16 -7.01 1.28
N ILE A 93 11.13 -6.41 0.08
CA ILE A 93 12.07 -6.68 -1.01
C ILE A 93 13.10 -5.54 -1.24
N ASP A 94 13.27 -4.67 -0.24
CA ASP A 94 14.22 -3.53 -0.22
C ASP A 94 13.97 -2.47 -1.31
N LYS A 95 12.73 -2.37 -1.79
CA LYS A 95 12.24 -1.36 -2.73
C LYS A 95 11.63 -0.19 -1.97
N LYS A 96 12.48 0.71 -1.48
CA LYS A 96 12.07 1.74 -0.51
C LYS A 96 11.39 2.93 -1.19
N GLU A 97 11.83 3.27 -2.39
CA GLU A 97 11.31 4.36 -3.19
C GLU A 97 9.85 4.10 -3.56
N GLU A 98 9.53 2.90 -4.04
CA GLU A 98 8.19 2.45 -4.37
C GLU A 98 7.28 2.43 -3.13
N ALA A 99 7.80 1.98 -1.99
CA ALA A 99 7.06 2.00 -0.73
C ALA A 99 6.70 3.41 -0.25
N ILE A 100 7.60 4.39 -0.43
CA ILE A 100 7.35 5.79 -0.07
C ILE A 100 6.23 6.38 -0.94
N LEU A 101 6.21 6.09 -2.24
CA LEU A 101 5.14 6.53 -3.14
C LEU A 101 3.78 5.99 -2.67
N ASP A 102 3.71 4.70 -2.37
CA ASP A 102 2.49 4.08 -1.84
C ASP A 102 2.07 4.66 -0.49
N CYS A 103 3.01 4.93 0.41
CA CYS A 103 2.71 5.56 1.68
C CYS A 103 2.15 6.98 1.51
N ASN A 104 2.72 7.77 0.59
CA ASN A 104 2.21 9.12 0.30
C ASN A 104 0.79 9.06 -0.25
N LYS A 105 0.50 8.14 -1.17
CA LYS A 105 -0.84 7.97 -1.72
C LYS A 105 -1.85 7.48 -0.67
N ALA A 106 -1.43 6.57 0.22
CA ALA A 106 -2.26 6.14 1.35
C ALA A 106 -2.65 7.30 2.26
N ILE A 107 -1.72 8.25 2.48
CA ILE A 107 -1.93 9.47 3.27
C ILE A 107 -2.90 10.42 2.57
N GLU A 108 -2.73 10.64 1.27
CA GLU A 108 -3.63 11.48 0.48
C GLU A 108 -5.07 10.98 0.55
N LEU A 109 -5.26 9.66 0.51
CA LEU A 109 -6.58 9.02 0.51
C LEU A 109 -7.22 8.94 1.90
N ASN A 110 -6.44 8.73 2.96
CA ASN A 110 -6.97 8.69 4.31
C ASN A 110 -5.98 9.31 5.32
N PRO A 111 -6.01 10.64 5.49
CA PRO A 111 -5.15 11.34 6.43
C PRO A 111 -5.40 10.96 7.90
N GLU A 112 -6.65 10.61 8.25
CA GLU A 112 -7.03 10.24 9.62
C GLU A 112 -6.51 8.86 10.01
N TYR A 113 -6.47 7.91 9.07
CA TYR A 113 -5.89 6.59 9.29
C TYR A 113 -4.42 6.70 9.71
N LEU A 114 -3.65 7.58 9.04
CA LEU A 114 -2.26 7.78 9.42
C LEU A 114 -2.10 8.59 10.70
N LYS A 115 -3.00 9.54 10.99
CA LYS A 115 -3.02 10.24 12.29
C LYS A 115 -3.24 9.24 13.44
N ALA A 116 -4.17 8.31 13.31
CA ALA A 116 -4.39 7.25 14.28
C ALA A 116 -3.13 6.36 14.44
N ILE A 117 -2.49 5.97 13.33
CA ILE A 117 -1.23 5.21 13.34
C ILE A 117 -0.08 6.00 13.97
N LEU A 118 0.03 7.31 13.70
CA LEU A 118 1.06 8.18 14.26
C LEU A 118 0.83 8.43 15.75
N GLU A 119 -0.42 8.63 16.18
CA GLU A 119 -0.80 8.77 17.58
C GLU A 119 -0.57 7.46 18.36
N GLU A 120 -0.89 6.31 17.75
CA GLU A 120 -0.57 4.99 18.29
C GLU A 120 0.95 4.78 18.39
N LYS A 121 1.70 5.08 17.33
CA LYS A 121 3.17 5.06 17.33
C LYS A 121 3.75 5.99 18.40
N GLN A 122 3.22 7.20 18.56
CA GLN A 122 3.64 8.17 19.58
C GLN A 122 3.30 7.66 20.99
N ALA A 123 2.15 7.01 21.17
CA ALA A 123 1.73 6.39 22.43
C ALA A 123 2.56 5.14 22.80
N GLU A 124 2.99 4.36 21.81
CA GLU A 124 3.88 3.21 22.00
C GLU A 124 5.33 3.63 22.24
N LEU A 125 5.82 4.64 21.52
CA LEU A 125 7.16 5.21 21.73
C LEU A 125 7.28 5.97 23.05
N SER A 126 6.19 6.58 23.53
CA SER A 126 6.15 7.13 24.89
C SER A 126 6.06 6.04 25.96
N ARG A 127 5.51 4.86 25.64
CA ARG A 127 5.60 3.66 26.48
C ARG A 127 6.95 2.94 26.40
N GLY A 128 7.69 3.09 25.30
CA GLY A 128 8.97 2.45 25.04
C GLY A 128 10.03 3.43 24.52
N ARG A 129 10.58 4.25 25.43
CA ARG A 129 11.77 5.13 25.26
C ARG A 129 11.80 6.01 24.00
N ALA A 130 11.62 7.30 24.25
CA ALA A 130 11.90 8.46 23.41
C ALA A 130 13.07 8.31 22.42
N GLN A 131 12.75 8.38 21.11
CA GLN A 131 13.35 9.28 20.10
C GLN A 131 12.79 8.91 18.72
N ILE A 132 11.89 9.74 18.19
CA ILE A 132 11.59 9.76 16.75
C ILE A 132 12.42 10.90 16.17
N HIS A 133 13.60 10.57 15.68
CA HIS A 133 14.25 11.42 14.71
C HIS A 133 14.57 10.57 13.49
N CYS A 134 14.00 11.00 12.37
CA CYS A 134 14.27 10.55 11.01
C CYS A 134 13.74 9.14 10.63
N THR A 135 12.54 9.18 10.04
CA THR A 135 11.94 8.43 8.90
C THR A 135 12.63 7.23 8.22
N MET A 136 13.88 6.84 8.52
CA MET A 136 14.56 5.69 7.91
C MET A 136 14.66 4.48 8.87
N ASP A 137 14.80 4.69 10.18
CA ASP A 137 14.82 3.61 11.20
C ASP A 137 13.41 3.04 11.49
N SER A 138 12.38 3.70 10.97
CA SER A 138 10.98 3.33 11.20
C SER A 138 10.55 2.11 10.36
N LEU A 139 11.25 1.83 9.26
CA LEU A 139 10.91 0.75 8.31
C LEU A 139 11.13 -0.65 8.88
N GLU A 140 12.19 -0.87 9.67
CA GLU A 140 12.43 -2.16 10.34
C GLU A 140 11.42 -2.43 11.46
N LYS A 141 10.98 -1.37 12.15
CA LYS A 141 9.93 -1.48 13.18
C LYS A 141 8.54 -1.64 12.55
N PHE A 142 8.31 -1.04 11.38
CA PHE A 142 7.09 -1.22 10.57
C PHE A 142 6.89 -2.69 10.15
N LYS A 143 7.95 -3.37 9.71
CA LYS A 143 7.93 -4.82 9.41
C LYS A 143 7.52 -5.69 10.62
N LYS A 144 7.87 -5.29 11.83
CA LYS A 144 7.57 -6.04 13.06
C LYS A 144 6.15 -5.83 13.59
N PHE A 145 5.48 -4.76 13.20
CA PHE A 145 4.22 -4.33 13.81
C PHE A 145 2.98 -4.58 12.94
N PHE A 146 3.12 -4.61 11.62
CA PHE A 146 2.00 -4.98 10.73
C PHE A 146 1.75 -6.50 10.64
N PHE A 147 2.66 -7.33 11.18
CA PHE A 147 2.62 -8.79 11.09
C PHE A 147 2.81 -9.51 12.44
N ALA A 148 2.40 -8.87 13.54
CA ALA A 148 2.36 -9.46 14.88
C ALA A 148 0.93 -9.47 15.44
#